data_AF-A0A835HGW8-F1
#
_entry.id   AF-A0A835HGW8-F1
#
_cell.length_a   1.000
_cell.length_b   1.000
_cell.length_c   1.000
_cell.angle_alpha   90.00
_cell.angle_beta   90.00
_cell.angle_gamma   90.00
#
_symmetry.space_group_name_H-M   'P 1'
#
loop_
_entity.id
_entity.type
_entity.pdbx_description
1 polymer ?
#
loop_
_entity_poly.entity_id
_entity_poly.type
_entity_poly.pdbx_seq_one_letter_code
_entity_poly.pdbx_strand_id
1 'polypeptide(L)'
;MVLNTFSFSFLNKFFSQTEKTAMPDSVSENQNPQTENDKNQENDNTVEEEEVNLRVHDIIIKGNKKTKDSLLETEVESLKTATTMQMLLEAAALVKSRLQNLDIFDSVNITIDSGPLELPATFNVTIEVVENKNPVGGNIGMYSKPQARSYSLEGTAKLKNVFGYGDIWDSTWAYGWEQASDISVGVYLPRFKRLSNPIMARISLLSQDWLKISSYKERMLGLSVGLLSTRHHDLAYNLTWRNLTDPSQMSSRSVRKQLGHSLLSSLKYKFTIDRRDSPQRPTRGYAFVSSTQVGGFSPDSRSLRFLRQVSLFLYVLVYFKA
;
A
#
# COMPACT_ATOMS: atom_id res chain seq x y z
N MET A 1 1.49 16.42 -26.94
CA MET A 1 0.68 15.65 -25.97
C MET A 1 1.20 14.21 -25.99
N VAL A 2 2.43 14.02 -25.50
CA VAL A 2 3.07 12.70 -25.45
C VAL A 2 2.77 12.12 -24.08
N LEU A 3 2.23 10.91 -24.08
CA LEU A 3 1.69 10.25 -22.92
C LEU A 3 2.73 10.12 -21.80
N ASN A 4 2.20 10.22 -20.59
CA ASN A 4 2.87 10.02 -19.32
C ASN A 4 3.14 8.51 -19.12
N THR A 5 3.97 7.92 -19.99
CA THR A 5 4.21 6.46 -20.07
C THR A 5 5.11 5.95 -18.94
N PHE A 6 5.82 6.82 -18.24
CA PHE A 6 6.59 6.45 -17.04
C PHE A 6 5.68 6.18 -15.83
N SER A 7 4.50 6.79 -15.75
CA SER A 7 3.62 6.67 -14.59
C SER A 7 2.84 5.35 -14.53
N PHE A 8 2.56 4.71 -15.67
CA PHE A 8 1.76 3.48 -15.70
C PHE A 8 2.54 2.21 -15.36
N SER A 9 3.85 2.16 -15.64
CA SER A 9 4.68 0.99 -15.32
C SER A 9 5.04 0.91 -13.83
N PHE A 10 5.11 2.05 -13.14
CA PHE A 10 5.55 2.11 -11.74
C PHE A 10 4.44 1.78 -10.73
N LEU A 11 3.17 2.06 -11.08
CA LEU A 11 2.02 1.80 -10.20
C LEU A 11 1.63 0.32 -10.10
N ASN A 12 1.89 -0.49 -11.15
CA ASN A 12 1.61 -1.93 -11.12
C ASN A 12 2.60 -2.72 -10.25
N LYS A 13 3.80 -2.18 -9.98
CA LYS A 13 4.84 -2.89 -9.22
C LYS A 13 4.70 -2.72 -7.70
N PHE A 14 3.99 -1.68 -7.23
CA PHE A 14 3.80 -1.42 -5.81
C PHE A 14 2.64 -2.21 -5.18
N PHE A 15 1.65 -2.65 -5.98
CA PHE A 15 0.48 -3.40 -5.50
C PHE A 15 0.64 -4.93 -5.48
N SER A 16 1.78 -5.45 -5.94
CA SER A 16 1.99 -6.91 -6.05
C SER A 16 2.47 -7.58 -4.74
N GLN A 17 2.54 -6.87 -3.62
CA GLN A 17 3.18 -7.39 -2.40
C GLN A 17 2.26 -7.48 -1.16
N THR A 18 0.99 -7.10 -1.28
CA THR A 18 -0.02 -7.20 -0.20
C THR A 18 -1.16 -8.14 -0.59
N GLU A 19 -0.87 -9.43 -0.80
CA GLU A 19 -1.91 -10.47 -0.74
C GLU A 19 -1.28 -11.87 -0.71
N LYS A 20 -0.98 -12.37 0.49
CA LYS A 20 -0.84 -13.81 0.76
C LYS A 20 -1.28 -14.08 2.19
N THR A 21 -2.56 -14.40 2.36
CA THR A 21 -3.05 -15.33 3.38
C THR A 21 -4.51 -15.62 3.08
N ALA A 22 -4.75 -16.66 2.27
CA ALA A 22 -6.01 -17.36 2.24
C ALA A 22 -5.69 -18.83 2.56
N MET A 23 -6.28 -19.33 3.66
CA MET A 23 -6.32 -20.76 3.98
C MET A 23 -7.19 -21.47 2.93
N PRO A 24 -6.87 -22.73 2.56
CA PRO A 24 -7.69 -23.51 1.64
C PRO A 24 -8.77 -24.29 2.40
N ASP A 25 -10.02 -24.18 1.96
CA ASP A 25 -11.11 -25.06 2.37
C ASP A 25 -11.45 -26.11 1.29
N SER A 26 -11.65 -27.33 1.80
CA SER A 26 -12.46 -28.44 1.28
C SER A 26 -11.98 -29.24 0.06
N VAL A 27 -11.57 -30.48 0.35
CA VAL A 27 -11.72 -31.63 -0.55
C VAL A 27 -12.88 -32.45 0.00
N SER A 28 -13.91 -32.63 -0.83
CA SER A 28 -15.01 -33.58 -0.62
C SER A 28 -14.86 -34.73 -1.59
N GLU A 29 -14.75 -35.97 -1.11
CA GLU A 29 -15.12 -37.14 -1.90
C GLU A 29 -15.62 -38.29 -1.00
N ASN A 30 -16.67 -38.94 -1.48
CA ASN A 30 -17.56 -39.90 -0.84
C ASN A 30 -16.91 -41.22 -0.39
N GLN A 31 -17.51 -41.88 0.62
CA GLN A 31 -17.98 -43.28 0.53
C GLN A 31 -18.95 -43.66 1.67
N ASN A 32 -19.79 -44.66 1.36
CA ASN A 32 -21.13 -45.01 1.88
C ASN A 32 -21.23 -45.53 3.33
N PRO A 33 -22.45 -45.68 3.89
CA PRO A 33 -22.70 -46.01 5.28
C PRO A 33 -22.71 -47.53 5.53
N GLN A 34 -22.15 -47.95 6.66
CA GLN A 34 -22.52 -49.23 7.28
C GLN A 34 -22.89 -49.00 8.74
N THR A 35 -24.10 -49.47 9.02
CA THR A 35 -24.79 -49.53 10.30
C THR A 35 -24.16 -50.61 11.15
N GLU A 36 -23.75 -50.30 12.37
CA GLU A 36 -23.71 -51.29 13.44
C GLU A 36 -23.94 -50.60 14.78
N ASN A 37 -24.98 -51.07 15.46
CA ASN A 37 -25.36 -50.65 16.80
C ASN A 37 -24.28 -51.08 17.78
N ASP A 38 -23.89 -50.21 18.71
CA ASP A 38 -23.79 -50.66 20.09
C ASP A 38 -23.96 -49.52 21.09
N LYS A 39 -24.73 -49.86 22.12
CA LYS A 39 -25.16 -49.00 23.22
C LYS A 39 -23.97 -48.71 24.12
N ASN A 40 -23.61 -47.44 24.29
CA ASN A 40 -22.93 -46.98 25.48
C ASN A 40 -23.55 -45.66 25.93
N GLN A 41 -24.25 -45.72 27.06
CA GLN A 41 -24.67 -44.57 27.83
C GLN A 41 -23.40 -43.94 28.40
N GLU A 42 -23.04 -42.76 27.92
CA GLU A 42 -21.98 -41.95 28.52
C GLU A 42 -22.54 -40.54 28.74
N ASN A 43 -22.62 -40.21 30.03
CA ASN A 43 -23.09 -38.99 30.66
C ASN A 43 -23.03 -37.74 29.77
N ASP A 44 -24.21 -37.31 29.31
CA ASP A 44 -24.44 -35.97 28.78
C ASP A 44 -24.45 -34.99 29.96
N ASN A 45 -23.26 -34.69 30.48
CA ASN A 45 -23.05 -33.48 31.25
C ASN A 45 -23.19 -32.34 30.25
N THR A 46 -24.42 -31.84 30.11
CA THR A 46 -24.72 -30.55 29.52
C THR A 46 -23.91 -29.51 30.30
N VAL A 47 -22.72 -29.18 29.78
CA VAL A 47 -21.97 -28.02 30.22
C VAL A 47 -22.88 -26.86 29.85
N GLU A 48 -23.56 -26.32 30.83
CA GLU A 48 -24.15 -24.99 30.72
C GLU A 48 -23.01 -24.08 30.27
N GLU A 49 -23.04 -23.67 29.01
CA GLU A 49 -22.22 -22.58 28.49
C GLU A 49 -22.64 -21.32 29.24
N GLU A 50 -22.20 -21.19 30.49
CA GLU A 50 -22.16 -19.90 31.14
C GLU A 50 -21.33 -19.03 30.21
N GLU A 51 -21.98 -18.05 29.58
CA GLU A 51 -21.31 -16.98 28.85
C GLU A 51 -20.45 -16.23 29.85
N VAL A 52 -19.24 -16.75 30.11
CA VAL A 52 -18.27 -16.10 30.96
C VAL A 52 -17.91 -14.82 30.22
N ASN A 53 -18.36 -13.69 30.77
CA ASN A 53 -17.95 -12.37 30.32
C ASN A 53 -16.50 -12.18 30.73
N LEU A 54 -15.62 -12.32 29.75
CA LEU A 54 -14.18 -12.36 29.95
C LEU A 54 -13.61 -10.98 29.68
N ARG A 55 -12.67 -10.56 30.52
CA ARG A 55 -12.06 -9.23 30.42
C ARG A 55 -10.54 -9.34 30.27
N VAL A 56 -10.00 -8.60 29.31
CA VAL A 56 -8.53 -8.47 29.16
C VAL A 56 -8.01 -7.60 30.31
N HIS A 57 -7.11 -8.16 31.13
CA HIS A 57 -6.52 -7.44 32.25
C HIS A 57 -5.34 -6.61 31.79
N ASP A 58 -4.35 -7.23 31.15
CA ASP A 58 -3.13 -6.56 30.71
C ASP A 58 -2.67 -7.05 29.35
N ILE A 59 -2.00 -6.15 28.62
CA ILE A 59 -1.38 -6.46 27.33
C ILE A 59 0.10 -6.15 27.40
N ILE A 60 0.91 -7.19 27.34
CA ILE A 60 2.37 -7.10 27.46
C ILE A 60 2.98 -7.18 26.07
N ILE A 61 3.64 -6.11 25.64
CA ILE A 61 4.34 -6.05 24.35
C ILE A 61 5.83 -6.32 24.60
N LYS A 62 6.40 -7.27 23.86
CA LYS A 62 7.83 -7.65 23.95
C LYS A 62 8.48 -7.63 22.58
N GLY A 63 9.74 -7.18 22.52
CA GLY A 63 10.60 -7.27 21.33
C GLY A 63 10.66 -6.02 20.43
N ASN A 64 9.98 -4.95 20.85
CA ASN A 64 10.09 -3.58 20.33
C ASN A 64 11.38 -2.91 20.85
N LYS A 65 12.42 -2.81 20.02
CA LYS A 65 13.68 -2.10 20.37
C LYS A 65 13.74 -0.72 19.73
N LYS A 66 13.36 -0.62 18.46
CA LYS A 66 13.35 0.64 17.70
C LYS A 66 11.95 1.23 17.57
N THR A 67 10.93 0.39 17.52
CA THR A 67 9.54 0.79 17.32
C THR A 67 8.96 1.35 18.61
N LYS A 68 8.24 2.47 18.53
CA LYS A 68 7.62 3.09 19.70
C LYS A 68 6.34 2.38 20.13
N ASP A 69 6.17 2.25 21.42
CA ASP A 69 5.03 1.60 22.09
C ASP A 69 3.71 2.27 21.69
N SER A 70 3.71 3.59 21.59
CA SER A 70 2.54 4.37 21.14
C SER A 70 1.93 3.88 19.82
N LEU A 71 2.74 3.36 18.90
CA LEU A 71 2.24 2.83 17.62
C LEU A 71 1.57 1.47 17.82
N LEU A 72 2.13 0.61 18.66
CA LEU A 72 1.62 -0.72 18.93
C LEU A 72 0.38 -0.68 19.83
N GLU A 73 0.39 0.14 20.87
CA GLU A 73 -0.75 0.34 21.78
C GLU A 73 -2.03 0.77 21.04
N THR A 74 -1.89 1.61 20.01
CA THR A 74 -3.04 2.09 19.23
C THR A 74 -3.64 0.99 18.34
N GLU A 75 -2.87 0.00 17.89
CA GLU A 75 -3.43 -1.15 17.16
C GLU A 75 -4.08 -2.17 18.11
N VAL A 76 -3.50 -2.29 19.29
CA VAL A 76 -3.89 -3.22 20.35
C VAL A 76 -5.13 -2.76 21.12
N GLU A 77 -5.52 -1.49 21.03
CA GLU A 77 -6.72 -0.95 21.69
C GLU A 77 -7.99 -1.77 21.38
N SER A 78 -8.09 -2.33 20.18
CA SER A 78 -9.18 -3.22 19.78
C SER A 78 -9.30 -4.52 20.58
N LEU A 79 -8.22 -4.97 21.23
CA LEU A 79 -8.22 -6.14 22.11
C LEU A 79 -8.83 -5.83 23.48
N LYS A 80 -8.73 -4.58 23.94
CA LYS A 80 -9.26 -4.16 25.26
C LYS A 80 -10.78 -4.13 25.30
N THR A 81 -11.43 -4.04 24.13
CA THR A 81 -12.90 -3.96 24.00
C THR A 81 -13.59 -5.32 23.90
N ALA A 82 -12.85 -6.42 23.78
CA ALA A 82 -13.44 -7.75 23.62
C ALA A 82 -13.99 -8.30 24.95
N THR A 83 -15.22 -8.81 24.92
CA THR A 83 -15.93 -9.38 26.10
C THR A 83 -16.07 -10.90 26.06
N THR A 84 -15.82 -11.53 24.92
CA THR A 84 -16.02 -12.97 24.68
C THR A 84 -14.77 -13.58 24.06
N MET A 85 -14.48 -14.87 24.30
CA MET A 85 -13.33 -15.56 23.69
C MET A 85 -13.30 -15.48 22.17
N GLN A 86 -14.45 -15.69 21.52
CA GLN A 86 -14.54 -15.62 20.07
C GLN A 86 -14.17 -14.22 19.54
N MET A 87 -14.71 -13.17 20.17
CA MET A 87 -14.38 -11.79 19.82
C MET A 87 -12.91 -11.46 20.10
N LEU A 88 -12.33 -12.01 21.16
CA LEU A 88 -10.91 -11.84 21.48
C LEU A 88 -10.01 -12.51 20.43
N LEU A 89 -10.34 -13.73 20.01
CA LEU A 89 -9.60 -14.46 18.98
C LEU A 89 -9.69 -13.77 17.61
N GLU A 90 -10.88 -13.30 17.23
CA GLU A 90 -11.08 -12.54 16.00
C GLU A 90 -10.31 -11.21 16.04
N ALA A 91 -10.39 -10.48 17.14
CA ALA A 91 -9.63 -9.26 17.35
C ALA A 91 -8.12 -9.53 17.31
N ALA A 92 -7.63 -10.61 17.92
CA ALA A 92 -6.22 -11.00 17.89
C ALA A 92 -5.75 -11.34 16.47
N ALA A 93 -6.55 -12.07 15.69
CA ALA A 93 -6.25 -12.35 14.30
C ALA A 93 -6.18 -11.07 13.46
N LEU A 94 -7.10 -10.13 13.70
CA LEU A 94 -7.14 -8.84 13.02
C LEU A 94 -5.95 -7.95 13.41
N VAL A 95 -5.59 -7.87 14.70
CA VAL A 95 -4.40 -7.16 15.18
C VAL A 95 -3.14 -7.77 14.58
N LYS A 96 -3.02 -9.09 14.56
CA LYS A 96 -1.90 -9.79 13.92
C LYS A 96 -1.76 -9.40 12.45
N SER A 97 -2.86 -9.41 11.69
CA SER A 97 -2.85 -9.01 10.28
C SER A 97 -2.44 -7.54 10.12
N ARG A 98 -2.95 -6.63 10.96
CA ARG A 98 -2.56 -5.20 10.91
C ARG A 98 -1.08 -5.00 11.22
N LEU A 99 -0.55 -5.66 12.25
CA LEU A 99 0.87 -5.58 12.60
C LEU A 99 1.77 -6.16 11.51
N GLN A 100 1.36 -7.25 10.86
CA GLN A 100 2.07 -7.81 9.71
C GLN A 100 2.03 -6.87 8.49
N ASN A 101 0.90 -6.20 8.25
CA ASN A 101 0.75 -5.24 7.15
C ASN A 101 1.60 -3.98 7.30
N LEU A 102 2.14 -3.68 8.49
CA LEU A 102 3.11 -2.60 8.68
C LEU A 102 4.46 -2.90 8.02
N ASP A 103 4.76 -4.18 7.70
CA ASP A 103 5.99 -4.61 7.02
C ASP A 103 7.30 -4.21 7.74
N ILE A 104 7.21 -3.91 9.04
CA ILE A 104 8.36 -3.58 9.93
C ILE A 104 8.81 -4.76 10.81
N PHE A 105 7.96 -5.78 10.94
CA PHE A 105 8.21 -6.98 11.76
C PHE A 105 8.42 -8.21 10.88
N ASP A 106 9.40 -9.04 11.23
CA ASP A 106 9.63 -10.34 10.58
C ASP A 106 8.65 -11.39 11.07
N SER A 107 8.25 -11.32 12.35
CA SER A 107 7.29 -12.26 12.96
C SER A 107 6.51 -11.58 14.08
N VAL A 108 5.23 -11.92 14.20
CA VAL A 108 4.30 -11.43 15.22
C VAL A 108 3.57 -12.64 15.80
N ASN A 109 3.84 -12.93 17.06
CA ASN A 109 3.18 -13.98 17.82
C ASN A 109 2.32 -13.33 18.92
N ILE A 110 1.10 -13.80 19.05
CA ILE A 110 0.16 -13.36 20.08
C ILE A 110 -0.20 -14.61 20.88
N THR A 111 0.10 -14.60 22.18
CA THR A 111 -0.33 -15.63 23.12
C THR A 111 -1.39 -15.06 24.05
N ILE A 112 -2.39 -15.87 24.36
CA ILE A 112 -3.47 -15.52 25.28
C ILE A 112 -3.32 -16.48 26.45
N ASP A 113 -2.93 -15.91 27.59
CA ASP A 113 -2.68 -16.66 28.81
C ASP A 113 -3.80 -16.34 29.81
N SER A 114 -4.23 -17.35 30.58
CA SER A 114 -5.17 -17.14 31.67
C SER A 114 -4.60 -16.13 32.67
N GLY A 115 -5.45 -15.22 33.14
CA GLY A 115 -5.09 -14.22 34.14
C GLY A 115 -4.61 -14.86 35.46
N PRO A 116 -3.96 -14.09 36.33
CA PRO A 116 -3.51 -14.57 37.63
C PRO A 116 -4.68 -15.15 38.44
N LEU A 117 -4.39 -16.20 39.22
CA LEU A 117 -5.36 -16.96 40.03
C LEU A 117 -6.23 -16.09 40.96
N GLU A 118 -5.82 -14.85 41.22
CA GLU A 118 -6.50 -13.87 42.06
C GLU A 118 -7.75 -13.23 41.41
N LEU A 119 -7.90 -13.31 40.07
CA LEU A 119 -9.03 -12.76 39.32
C LEU A 119 -9.56 -13.77 38.27
N PRO A 120 -10.47 -14.68 38.65
CA PRO A 120 -11.11 -15.58 37.68
C PRO A 120 -11.87 -14.77 36.62
N ALA A 121 -11.89 -15.27 35.38
CA ALA A 121 -12.45 -14.62 34.18
C ALA A 121 -11.63 -13.46 33.56
N THR A 122 -10.33 -13.38 33.86
CA THR A 122 -9.42 -12.44 33.18
C THR A 122 -8.38 -13.13 32.30
N PHE A 123 -7.92 -12.45 31.25
CA PHE A 123 -6.82 -12.91 30.38
C PHE A 123 -5.71 -11.87 30.27
N ASN A 124 -4.49 -12.38 30.17
CA ASN A 124 -3.30 -11.61 29.82
C ASN A 124 -2.94 -11.91 28.37
N VAL A 125 -2.80 -10.86 27.56
CA VAL A 125 -2.40 -11.01 26.15
C VAL A 125 -0.94 -10.61 26.02
N THR A 126 -0.08 -11.55 25.63
CA THR A 126 1.33 -11.25 25.37
C THR A 126 1.55 -11.18 23.86
N ILE A 127 2.07 -10.05 23.39
CA ILE A 127 2.40 -9.81 21.98
C ILE A 127 3.91 -9.79 21.85
N GLU A 128 4.46 -10.84 21.23
CA GLU A 128 5.88 -10.96 20.94
C GLU A 128 6.13 -10.55 19.48
N VAL A 129 6.82 -9.43 19.30
CA VAL A 129 7.20 -8.90 17.99
C VAL A 129 8.69 -9.07 17.75
N VAL A 130 9.05 -9.55 16.56
CA VAL A 130 10.45 -9.61 16.10
C VAL A 130 10.63 -8.52 15.05
N GLU A 131 11.34 -7.45 15.41
CA GLU A 131 11.70 -6.39 14.46
C GLU A 131 12.62 -6.90 13.35
N ASN A 132 12.44 -6.34 12.15
CA ASN A 132 13.24 -6.74 11.00
C ASN A 132 14.73 -6.45 11.24
N LYS A 133 15.56 -7.50 11.10
CA LYS A 133 17.01 -7.40 11.30
C LYS A 133 17.66 -6.49 10.25
N ASN A 134 17.11 -6.44 9.05
CA ASN A 134 17.62 -5.65 7.93
C ASN A 134 16.57 -4.62 7.49
N PRO A 135 16.60 -3.38 8.02
CA PRO A 135 15.64 -2.34 7.64
C PRO A 135 15.84 -1.81 6.22
N VAL A 136 16.94 -2.18 5.54
CA VAL A 136 17.29 -1.76 4.19
C VAL A 136 16.90 -2.85 3.19
N GLY A 137 15.95 -2.57 2.33
CA GLY A 137 15.63 -3.37 1.16
C GLY A 137 15.90 -2.60 -0.10
N GLY A 138 16.26 -3.27 -1.19
CA GLY A 138 16.45 -2.58 -2.46
C GLY A 138 16.40 -3.53 -3.63
N ASN A 139 16.04 -2.99 -4.79
CA ASN A 139 16.06 -3.73 -6.05
C ASN A 139 16.68 -2.83 -7.11
N ILE A 140 17.57 -3.39 -7.91
CA ILE A 140 18.15 -2.74 -9.07
C ILE A 140 17.77 -3.57 -10.28
N GLY A 141 17.24 -2.93 -11.32
CA GLY A 141 16.82 -3.57 -12.55
C GLY A 141 17.23 -2.74 -13.75
N MET A 142 17.73 -3.40 -14.78
CA MET A 142 17.98 -2.78 -16.07
C MET A 142 16.86 -3.21 -17.02
N TYR A 143 16.23 -2.23 -17.66
CA TYR A 143 15.17 -2.47 -18.64
C TYR A 143 15.65 -2.03 -20.01
N SER A 144 15.45 -2.89 -21.01
CA SER A 144 15.60 -2.52 -22.41
C SER A 144 14.25 -2.13 -22.97
N LYS A 145 14.15 -0.94 -23.56
CA LYS A 145 12.97 -0.51 -24.31
C LYS A 145 13.28 -0.69 -25.80
N PRO A 146 12.94 -1.84 -26.42
CA PRO A 146 13.30 -2.13 -27.80
C PRO A 146 12.75 -1.08 -28.78
N GLN A 147 11.56 -0.55 -28.50
CA GLN A 147 10.89 0.46 -29.32
C GLN A 147 11.61 1.82 -29.36
N ALA A 148 12.35 2.16 -28.30
CA ALA A 148 13.07 3.42 -28.20
C ALA A 148 14.59 3.24 -28.37
N ARG A 149 15.05 2.00 -28.65
CA ARG A 149 16.46 1.58 -28.68
C ARG A 149 17.27 2.11 -27.49
N SER A 150 16.61 2.23 -26.33
CA SER A 150 17.16 2.84 -25.14
C SER A 150 17.18 1.83 -24.00
N TYR A 151 18.27 1.85 -23.25
CA TYR A 151 18.34 1.16 -21.98
C TYR A 151 17.91 2.15 -20.89
N SER A 152 17.34 1.65 -19.79
CA SER A 152 17.12 2.41 -18.57
C SER A 152 17.51 1.58 -17.36
N LEU A 153 18.36 2.15 -16.51
CA LEU A 153 18.72 1.57 -15.23
C LEU A 153 17.80 2.14 -14.16
N GLU A 154 17.05 1.29 -13.49
CA GLU A 154 16.17 1.68 -12.40
C GLU A 154 16.65 1.03 -11.10
N GLY A 155 16.65 1.80 -10.03
CA GLY A 155 16.96 1.33 -8.70
C GLY A 155 15.90 1.83 -7.72
N THR A 156 15.65 1.00 -6.72
CA THR A 156 14.77 1.30 -5.61
C THR A 156 15.49 0.93 -4.33
N ALA A 157 15.45 1.80 -3.34
CA ALA A 157 15.88 1.54 -1.98
C ALA A 157 14.72 1.87 -1.05
N LYS A 158 14.45 0.98 -0.10
CA LYS A 158 13.43 1.12 0.93
C LYS A 158 14.12 1.02 2.28
N LEU A 159 13.89 2.01 3.13
CA LEU A 159 14.33 2.02 4.52
C LEU A 159 13.10 1.96 5.41
N LYS A 160 13.03 0.94 6.25
CA LYS A 160 11.90 0.68 7.13
C LYS A 160 12.23 1.14 8.56
N ASN A 161 11.29 1.82 9.18
CA ASN A 161 11.28 2.18 10.60
C ASN A 161 12.53 2.98 11.04
N VAL A 162 12.83 4.10 10.37
CA VAL A 162 14.00 4.93 10.68
C VAL A 162 13.81 5.69 11.99
N PHE A 163 12.61 6.20 12.25
CA PHE A 163 12.29 7.00 13.44
C PHE A 163 11.48 6.25 14.51
N GLY A 164 11.17 4.97 14.28
CA GLY A 164 10.39 4.15 15.22
C GLY A 164 8.88 4.34 15.12
N TYR A 165 8.39 5.13 14.15
CA TYR A 165 6.96 5.38 13.91
C TYR A 165 6.36 4.49 12.83
N GLY A 166 7.03 3.40 12.45
CA GLY A 166 6.62 2.59 11.29
C GLY A 166 6.78 3.34 9.96
N ASP A 167 7.68 4.32 9.91
CA ASP A 167 7.94 5.14 8.75
C ASP A 167 8.70 4.34 7.68
N ILE A 168 8.20 4.36 6.44
CA ILE A 168 8.85 3.69 5.32
C ILE A 168 9.33 4.78 4.36
N TRP A 169 10.65 4.87 4.19
CA TRP A 169 11.28 5.77 3.25
C TRP A 169 11.59 5.01 1.97
N ASP A 170 11.08 5.48 0.84
CA ASP A 170 11.30 4.88 -0.45
C ASP A 170 12.05 5.84 -1.37
N SER A 171 13.26 5.48 -1.77
CA SER A 171 14.04 6.19 -2.78
C SER A 171 14.02 5.40 -4.07
N THR A 172 13.69 6.05 -5.17
CA THR A 172 13.67 5.46 -6.50
C THR A 172 14.44 6.36 -7.45
N TRP A 173 15.25 5.75 -8.30
CA TRP A 173 16.00 6.46 -9.32
C TRP A 173 15.92 5.67 -10.62
N ALA A 174 15.71 6.35 -11.73
CA ALA A 174 15.67 5.79 -13.06
C ALA A 174 16.56 6.65 -13.95
N TYR A 175 17.56 6.04 -14.57
CA TYR A 175 18.48 6.72 -15.48
C TYR A 175 18.41 6.07 -16.86
N GLY A 176 17.89 6.80 -17.84
CA GLY A 176 17.92 6.44 -19.25
C GLY A 176 19.10 7.11 -19.95
N TRP A 177 19.97 6.33 -20.56
CA TRP A 177 21.26 6.77 -21.13
C TRP A 177 21.16 7.94 -22.14
N GLU A 178 20.01 8.17 -22.78
CA GLU A 178 19.85 9.24 -23.77
C GLU A 178 18.59 10.10 -23.61
N GLN A 179 17.70 9.79 -22.66
CA GLN A 179 16.32 10.31 -22.70
C GLN A 179 15.89 11.03 -21.43
N ALA A 180 15.97 10.36 -20.28
CA ALA A 180 15.40 10.89 -19.06
C ALA A 180 16.11 10.35 -17.81
N SER A 181 16.30 11.22 -16.83
CA SER A 181 16.62 10.84 -15.46
C SER A 181 15.46 11.23 -14.55
N ASP A 182 15.01 10.28 -13.74
CA ASP A 182 13.98 10.49 -12.71
C ASP A 182 14.57 10.07 -11.37
N ILE A 183 14.48 10.94 -10.38
CA ILE A 183 14.91 10.65 -9.02
C ILE A 183 13.75 11.06 -8.12
N SER A 184 13.19 10.13 -7.36
CA SER A 184 12.14 10.44 -6.41
C SER A 184 12.36 9.80 -5.06
N VAL A 185 12.06 10.55 -4.02
CA VAL A 185 12.16 10.14 -2.62
C VAL A 185 10.79 10.34 -1.98
N GLY A 186 10.26 9.28 -1.40
CA GLY A 186 9.02 9.26 -0.67
C GLY A 186 9.21 8.85 0.79
N VAL A 187 8.25 9.26 1.60
CA VAL A 187 8.03 8.80 2.96
C VAL A 187 6.56 8.42 3.10
N TYR A 188 6.35 7.25 3.66
CA TYR A 188 5.05 6.71 3.98
C TYR A 188 4.94 6.56 5.50
N LEU A 189 3.92 7.19 6.07
CA LEU A 189 3.63 7.18 7.49
C LEU A 189 2.26 6.52 7.69
N PRO A 190 2.20 5.29 8.23
CA PRO A 190 0.95 4.55 8.37
C PRO A 190 -0.02 5.26 9.31
N ARG A 191 0.49 5.90 10.37
CA ARG A 191 -0.28 6.74 11.28
C ARG A 191 0.54 7.94 11.69
N PHE A 192 -0.01 9.14 11.51
CA PHE A 192 0.62 10.37 11.98
C PHE A 192 -0.16 10.92 13.18
N LYS A 193 0.37 10.66 14.39
CA LYS A 193 -0.24 11.06 15.67
C LYS A 193 -1.69 10.55 15.80
N ARG A 194 -2.69 11.45 15.77
CA ARG A 194 -4.12 11.16 15.96
C ARG A 194 -4.86 10.85 14.65
N LEU A 195 -4.21 11.07 13.51
CA LEU A 195 -4.82 10.79 12.21
C LEU A 195 -4.71 9.28 11.97
N SER A 196 -5.87 8.62 11.90
CA SER A 196 -5.94 7.19 11.59
C SER A 196 -5.64 6.87 10.12
N ASN A 197 -5.53 7.89 9.27
CA ASN A 197 -5.27 7.73 7.85
C ASN A 197 -3.76 7.78 7.57
N PRO A 198 -3.25 6.87 6.72
CA PRO A 198 -1.86 6.91 6.30
C PRO A 198 -1.60 8.13 5.43
N ILE A 199 -0.46 8.78 5.66
CA ILE A 199 0.00 9.94 4.92
C ILE A 199 1.21 9.53 4.09
N MET A 200 1.22 9.93 2.83
CA MET A 200 2.36 9.71 1.94
C MET A 200 2.86 11.06 1.45
N ALA A 201 4.15 11.31 1.50
CA ALA A 201 4.76 12.48 0.88
C ALA A 201 5.88 12.03 -0.05
N ARG A 202 5.93 12.55 -1.27
CA ARG A 202 6.97 12.23 -2.25
C ARG A 202 7.47 13.47 -2.95
N ILE A 203 8.77 13.58 -3.08
CA ILE A 203 9.47 14.61 -3.86
C ILE A 203 10.12 13.92 -5.05
N SER A 204 9.92 14.44 -6.25
CA SER A 204 10.46 13.88 -7.50
C SER A 204 11.19 14.94 -8.31
N LEU A 205 12.27 14.58 -8.96
CA LEU A 205 13.01 15.38 -9.91
C LEU A 205 13.15 14.58 -11.20
N LEU A 206 12.43 15.01 -12.23
CA LEU A 206 12.51 14.48 -13.58
C LEU A 206 13.26 15.46 -14.46
N SER A 207 14.28 14.99 -15.16
CA SER A 207 15.01 15.74 -16.19
C SER A 207 14.95 14.96 -17.49
N GLN A 208 14.38 15.57 -18.52
CA GLN A 208 14.15 14.93 -19.80
C GLN A 208 14.72 15.76 -20.95
N ASP A 209 15.53 15.11 -21.77
CA ASP A 209 16.19 15.72 -22.93
C ASP A 209 15.45 15.32 -24.21
N TRP A 210 14.71 16.26 -24.79
CA TRP A 210 13.97 16.07 -26.04
C TRP A 210 14.68 16.71 -27.25
N LEU A 211 15.97 17.04 -27.13
CA LEU A 211 16.71 17.78 -28.16
C LEU A 211 16.66 17.14 -29.54
N LYS A 212 16.80 15.81 -29.63
CA LYS A 212 16.84 15.08 -30.91
C LYS A 212 15.50 15.12 -31.67
N ILE A 213 14.37 15.26 -30.96
CA ILE A 213 13.02 15.08 -31.55
C ILE A 213 12.26 16.40 -31.61
N SER A 214 12.36 17.22 -30.56
CA SER A 214 11.57 18.43 -30.43
C SER A 214 12.40 19.64 -29.99
N SER A 215 13.72 19.51 -29.95
CA SER A 215 14.67 20.61 -29.78
C SER A 215 14.57 21.37 -28.45
N TYR A 216 13.89 20.80 -27.44
CA TYR A 216 13.76 21.40 -26.10
C TYR A 216 14.27 20.47 -24.99
N LYS A 217 14.51 21.05 -23.81
CA LYS A 217 14.82 20.35 -22.55
C LYS A 217 13.76 20.68 -21.50
N GLU A 218 13.35 19.68 -20.74
CA GLU A 218 12.31 19.81 -19.72
C GLU A 218 12.83 19.29 -18.37
N ARG A 219 12.67 20.10 -17.33
CA ARG A 219 12.99 19.72 -15.96
C ARG A 219 11.76 19.93 -15.09
N MET A 220 11.35 18.91 -14.34
CA MET A 220 10.20 18.95 -13.46
C MET A 220 10.61 18.59 -12.04
N LEU A 221 10.31 19.48 -11.09
CA LEU A 221 10.34 19.20 -9.67
C LEU A 221 8.91 18.98 -9.20
N GLY A 222 8.59 17.79 -8.72
CA GLY A 222 7.29 17.40 -8.22
C GLY A 222 7.32 17.22 -6.71
N LEU A 223 6.26 17.67 -6.05
CA LEU A 223 5.94 17.38 -4.66
C LEU A 223 4.52 16.81 -4.63
N SER A 224 4.35 15.64 -4.04
CA SER A 224 3.09 14.92 -3.94
C SER A 224 2.81 14.62 -2.48
N VAL A 225 1.61 14.93 -2.02
CA VAL A 225 1.15 14.65 -0.65
C VAL A 225 -0.18 13.91 -0.72
N GLY A 226 -0.20 12.65 -0.30
CA GLY A 226 -1.39 11.85 -0.05
C GLY A 226 -2.05 12.29 1.24
N LEU A 227 -3.26 12.84 1.13
CA LEU A 227 -4.05 13.37 2.25
C LEU A 227 -4.99 12.31 2.84
N LEU A 228 -5.49 11.42 1.98
CA LEU A 228 -6.41 10.35 2.35
C LEU A 228 -6.06 9.11 1.54
N SER A 229 -5.97 7.97 2.22
CA SER A 229 -5.79 6.67 1.58
C SER A 229 -6.62 5.67 2.38
N THR A 230 -7.83 5.42 1.91
CA THR A 230 -8.79 4.45 2.44
C THR A 230 -8.84 3.24 1.51
N ARG A 231 -9.55 2.16 1.87
CA ARG A 231 -9.67 0.93 1.07
C ARG A 231 -9.95 1.16 -0.43
N HIS A 232 -10.83 2.10 -0.76
CA HIS A 232 -11.24 2.38 -2.14
C HIS A 232 -10.91 3.79 -2.62
N HIS A 233 -10.51 4.70 -1.72
CA HIS A 233 -10.43 6.13 -1.99
C HIS A 233 -9.04 6.64 -1.68
N ASP A 234 -8.37 7.17 -2.69
CA ASP A 234 -7.09 7.84 -2.54
C ASP A 234 -7.22 9.31 -2.97
N LEU A 235 -6.78 10.22 -2.13
CA LEU A 235 -6.71 11.66 -2.42
C LEU A 235 -5.27 12.14 -2.25
N ALA A 236 -4.70 12.68 -3.33
CA ALA A 236 -3.35 13.21 -3.34
C ALA A 236 -3.31 14.61 -3.96
N TYR A 237 -2.60 15.52 -3.31
CA TYR A 237 -2.29 16.84 -3.83
C TYR A 237 -0.89 16.84 -4.45
N ASN A 238 -0.78 17.27 -5.71
CA ASN A 238 0.48 17.32 -6.45
C ASN A 238 0.79 18.77 -6.81
N LEU A 239 2.01 19.19 -6.52
CA LEU A 239 2.59 20.46 -6.90
C LEU A 239 3.79 20.17 -7.80
N THR A 240 3.79 20.69 -9.02
CA THR A 240 4.86 20.46 -9.99
C THR A 240 5.39 21.79 -10.49
N TRP A 241 6.66 22.06 -10.20
CA TRP A 241 7.42 23.14 -10.81
C TRP A 241 8.10 22.62 -12.06
N ARG A 242 7.65 23.09 -13.22
CA ARG A 242 8.26 22.77 -14.50
C ARG A 242 9.11 23.93 -15.00
N ASN A 243 10.29 23.61 -15.52
CA ASN A 243 11.13 24.52 -16.28
C ASN A 243 11.35 23.95 -17.69
N LEU A 244 11.01 24.73 -18.70
CA LEU A 244 11.19 24.38 -20.11
C LEU A 244 12.24 25.31 -20.72
N THR A 245 13.32 24.76 -21.25
CA THR A 245 14.40 25.52 -21.87
C THR A 245 14.63 25.06 -23.31
N ASP A 246 14.91 26.00 -24.21
CA ASP A 246 15.26 25.73 -25.60
C ASP A 246 16.68 26.22 -25.87
N PRO A 247 17.70 25.37 -25.68
CA PRO A 247 19.08 25.76 -25.95
C PRO A 247 19.38 25.85 -27.46
N SER A 248 18.59 25.19 -28.30
CA SER A 248 18.81 25.17 -29.76
C SER A 248 18.21 26.37 -30.48
N GLN A 249 17.26 27.07 -29.85
CA GLN A 249 16.41 28.12 -30.43
C GLN A 249 15.58 27.68 -31.65
N MET A 250 15.64 26.41 -32.02
CA MET A 250 14.94 25.82 -33.16
C MET A 250 13.54 25.31 -32.80
N SER A 251 13.10 25.47 -31.54
CA SER A 251 11.78 25.00 -31.13
C SER A 251 10.65 25.76 -31.83
N SER A 252 9.53 25.08 -32.05
CA SER A 252 8.33 25.68 -32.67
C SER A 252 7.84 26.91 -31.89
N ARG A 253 7.14 27.82 -32.57
CA ARG A 253 6.58 29.05 -31.95
C ARG A 253 5.70 28.74 -30.73
N SER A 254 4.97 27.63 -30.73
CA SER A 254 4.12 27.21 -29.63
C SER A 254 4.93 26.79 -28.40
N VAL A 255 6.03 26.05 -28.59
CA VAL A 255 6.95 25.65 -27.51
C VAL A 255 7.65 26.88 -26.94
N ARG A 256 8.09 27.80 -27.79
CA ARG A 256 8.73 29.06 -27.36
C ARG A 256 7.85 29.92 -26.47
N LYS A 257 6.53 29.92 -26.69
CA LYS A 257 5.56 30.62 -25.82
C LYS A 257 5.43 29.99 -24.42
N GLN A 258 5.78 28.72 -24.27
CA GLN A 258 5.68 27.97 -23.01
C GLN A 258 7.02 27.86 -22.27
N LEU A 259 8.07 28.51 -22.78
CA LEU A 259 9.39 28.51 -22.15
C LEU A 259 9.38 29.23 -20.80
N GLY A 260 10.31 28.79 -19.95
CA GLY A 260 10.49 29.30 -18.60
C GLY A 260 9.80 28.44 -17.55
N HIS A 261 9.45 29.07 -16.44
CA HIS A 261 8.89 28.41 -15.28
C HIS A 261 7.35 28.36 -15.34
N SER A 262 6.80 27.22 -14.95
CA SER A 262 5.37 27.00 -14.83
C SER A 262 5.10 26.17 -13.58
N LEU A 263 4.27 26.70 -12.69
CA LEU A 263 3.85 26.01 -11.47
C LEU A 263 2.46 25.41 -11.66
N LEU A 264 2.37 24.09 -11.51
CA LEU A 264 1.13 23.33 -11.66
C LEU A 264 0.73 22.74 -10.31
N SER A 265 -0.38 23.21 -9.75
CA SER A 265 -1.04 22.52 -8.64
C SER A 265 -2.18 21.67 -9.17
N SER A 266 -2.27 20.42 -8.72
CA SER A 266 -3.37 19.52 -9.08
C SER A 266 -3.77 18.60 -7.94
N LEU A 267 -5.07 18.51 -7.70
CA LEU A 267 -5.68 17.56 -6.79
C LEU A 267 -6.07 16.32 -7.59
N LYS A 268 -5.58 15.16 -7.17
CA LYS A 268 -5.84 13.87 -7.79
C LYS A 268 -6.65 13.01 -6.83
N TYR A 269 -7.85 12.64 -7.24
CA TYR A 269 -8.70 11.66 -6.58
C TYR A 269 -8.69 10.37 -7.40
N LYS A 270 -8.56 9.23 -6.71
CA LYS A 270 -8.60 7.90 -7.32
C LYS A 270 -9.55 7.03 -6.52
N PHE A 271 -10.50 6.45 -7.22
CA PHE A 271 -11.42 5.44 -6.71
C PHE A 271 -11.04 4.10 -7.32
N THR A 272 -10.77 3.10 -6.47
CA THR A 272 -10.33 1.76 -6.89
C THR A 272 -11.24 0.72 -6.26
N ILE A 273 -11.84 -0.13 -7.09
CA ILE A 273 -12.50 -1.37 -6.67
C ILE A 273 -11.86 -2.50 -7.46
N ASP A 274 -11.32 -3.48 -6.75
CA ASP A 274 -10.80 -4.71 -7.34
C ASP A 274 -11.53 -5.91 -6.73
N ARG A 275 -12.20 -6.69 -7.57
CA ARG A 275 -12.93 -7.92 -7.22
C ARG A 275 -12.45 -9.10 -8.07
N ARG A 276 -11.22 -9.02 -8.59
CA ARG A 276 -10.60 -10.11 -9.38
C ARG A 276 -10.03 -11.17 -8.44
N ASP A 277 -10.04 -12.43 -8.89
CA ASP A 277 -9.46 -13.55 -8.10
C ASP A 277 -7.95 -13.41 -7.91
N SER A 278 -7.25 -12.88 -8.92
CA SER A 278 -5.81 -12.65 -8.88
C SER A 278 -5.44 -11.36 -9.63
N PRO A 279 -4.58 -10.51 -9.06
CA PRO A 279 -4.18 -9.25 -9.69
C PRO A 279 -3.26 -9.45 -10.91
N GLN A 280 -2.42 -10.50 -10.90
CA GLN A 280 -1.43 -10.76 -11.96
C GLN A 280 -2.00 -11.60 -13.11
N ARG A 281 -2.81 -12.62 -12.79
CA ARG A 281 -3.43 -13.51 -13.77
C ARG A 281 -4.92 -13.69 -13.46
N PRO A 282 -5.76 -12.68 -13.77
CA PRO A 282 -7.19 -12.75 -13.46
C PRO A 282 -7.86 -13.84 -14.31
N THR A 283 -8.70 -14.65 -13.68
CA THR A 283 -9.51 -15.70 -14.32
C THR A 283 -10.98 -15.32 -14.36
N ARG A 284 -11.49 -14.74 -13.27
CA ARG A 284 -12.85 -14.20 -13.15
C ARG A 284 -12.82 -12.89 -12.36
N GLY A 285 -13.88 -12.12 -12.50
CA GLY A 285 -14.14 -10.90 -11.72
C GLY A 285 -14.00 -9.61 -12.52
N TYR A 286 -14.08 -8.50 -11.81
CA TYR A 286 -14.02 -7.16 -12.39
C TYR A 286 -13.15 -6.23 -11.56
N ALA A 287 -12.53 -5.27 -12.22
CA ALA A 287 -11.82 -4.16 -11.60
C ALA A 287 -12.29 -2.84 -12.20
N PHE A 288 -12.53 -1.87 -11.34
CA PHE A 288 -12.92 -0.52 -11.72
C PHE A 288 -11.98 0.48 -11.07
N VAL A 289 -11.38 1.34 -11.89
CA VAL A 289 -10.51 2.43 -11.43
C VAL A 289 -10.99 3.73 -12.06
N SER A 290 -11.39 4.68 -11.24
CA SER A 290 -11.79 6.02 -11.68
C SER A 290 -10.84 7.05 -11.09
N SER A 291 -10.13 7.80 -11.91
CA SER A 291 -9.21 8.85 -11.50
C SER A 291 -9.67 10.20 -12.01
N THR A 292 -9.92 11.12 -11.08
CA THR A 292 -10.23 12.53 -11.33
C THR A 292 -9.01 13.35 -10.97
N GLN A 293 -8.57 14.23 -11.86
CA GLN A 293 -7.49 15.18 -11.59
C GLN A 293 -7.98 16.58 -11.95
N VAL A 294 -7.97 17.47 -10.97
CA VAL A 294 -8.35 18.87 -11.13
C VAL A 294 -7.12 19.72 -10.88
N GLY A 295 -6.73 20.52 -11.86
CA GLY A 295 -5.60 21.44 -11.76
C GLY A 295 -6.01 22.90 -11.90
N GLY A 296 -5.13 23.79 -11.45
CA GLY A 296 -5.34 25.24 -11.54
C GLY A 296 -5.78 25.91 -10.24
N PHE A 297 -5.42 25.33 -9.10
CA PHE A 297 -5.58 25.96 -7.77
C PHE A 297 -4.46 26.96 -7.44
N SER A 298 -3.53 27.19 -8.36
CA SER A 298 -2.38 28.09 -8.18
C SER A 298 -2.77 29.52 -8.53
N PRO A 299 -2.31 30.54 -7.79
CA PRO A 299 -2.59 31.94 -8.06
C PRO A 299 -1.88 32.49 -9.32
N ASP A 300 -1.01 31.70 -9.97
CA ASP A 300 -0.33 32.13 -11.19
C ASP A 300 -1.31 32.26 -12.37
N SER A 301 -1.27 33.42 -13.04
CA SER A 301 -2.03 33.73 -14.26
C SER A 301 -1.73 32.79 -15.43
N ARG A 302 -0.56 32.12 -15.41
CA ARG A 302 -0.16 31.09 -16.38
C ARG A 302 -0.51 29.66 -15.94
N SER A 303 -1.19 29.50 -14.81
CA SER A 303 -1.58 28.17 -14.33
C SER A 303 -2.63 27.55 -15.27
N LEU A 304 -2.34 26.32 -15.70
CA LEU A 304 -3.28 25.57 -16.53
C LEU A 304 -4.41 25.05 -15.64
N ARG A 305 -5.61 25.57 -15.86
CA ARG A 305 -6.84 25.00 -15.33
C ARG A 305 -7.22 23.82 -16.20
N PHE A 306 -7.26 22.64 -15.62
CA PHE A 306 -7.66 21.45 -16.34
C PHE A 306 -8.46 20.53 -15.43
N LEU A 307 -9.43 19.84 -16.01
CA LEU A 307 -10.10 18.72 -15.40
C LEU A 307 -9.84 17.51 -16.29
N ARG A 308 -9.29 16.47 -15.70
CA ARG A 308 -9.02 15.21 -16.37
C ARG A 308 -9.72 14.09 -15.62
N GLN A 309 -10.61 13.40 -16.32
CA GLN A 309 -11.24 12.18 -15.84
C GLN A 309 -10.71 11.00 -16.63
N VAL A 310 -10.26 9.95 -15.96
CA VAL A 310 -9.89 8.67 -16.57
C VAL A 310 -10.58 7.56 -15.81
N SER A 311 -11.45 6.82 -16.48
CA SER A 311 -12.12 5.67 -15.89
C SER A 311 -11.74 4.42 -16.68
N LEU A 312 -11.27 3.40 -15.99
CA LEU A 312 -10.87 2.11 -16.54
C LEU A 312 -11.73 1.03 -15.90
N PHE A 313 -12.45 0.29 -16.74
CA PHE A 313 -13.23 -0.86 -16.34
C PHE A 313 -12.62 -2.09 -17.03
N LEU A 314 -12.22 -3.07 -16.23
CA LEU A 314 -11.68 -4.33 -16.69
C LEU A 314 -12.61 -5.45 -16.22
N TYR A 315 -13.18 -6.18 -17.17
CA TYR A 315 -13.98 -7.37 -16.92
C TYR A 315 -13.25 -8.57 -17.50
N VAL A 316 -13.08 -9.63 -16.69
CA VAL A 316 -12.38 -10.84 -17.12
C VAL A 316 -13.30 -12.04 -16.98
N LEU A 317 -13.50 -12.73 -18.10
CA LEU A 317 -14.25 -13.98 -18.18
C LEU A 317 -13.49 -14.91 -19.13
N VAL A 318 -12.81 -15.90 -18.56
CA VAL A 318 -12.08 -16.91 -19.35
C VAL A 318 -13.04 -18.05 -19.71
N TYR A 319 -13.41 -18.15 -20.98
CA TYR A 319 -14.08 -19.34 -21.52
C TYR A 319 -13.02 -20.35 -21.95
N PHE A 320 -12.87 -21.44 -21.18
CA PHE A 320 -12.21 -22.63 -21.70
C PHE A 320 -13.20 -23.35 -22.62
N LYS A 321 -12.92 -23.35 -23.92
CA LYS A 321 -13.64 -24.18 -24.88
C LYS A 321 -13.00 -25.58 -24.81
N ALA A 322 -13.75 -26.54 -24.29
CA ALA A 322 -13.42 -27.96 -24.34
C ALA A 322 -13.47 -28.47 -25.79
#